data_AF-A0A969FPL8-F1
#
_entry.id   AF-A0A969FPL8-F1
#
_cell.length_a   1.000
_cell.length_b   1.000
_cell.length_c   1.000
_cell.angle_alpha   90.00
_cell.angle_beta   90.00
_cell.angle_gamma   90.00
#
_symmetry.space_group_name_H-M   'P 1'
#
loop_
_entity.id
_entity.type
_entity.pdbx_description
1 polymer ?
#
loop_
_entity_poly.entity_id
_entity_poly.type
_entity_poly.pdbx_seq_one_letter_code
_entity_poly.pdbx_strand_id
1 'polypeptide(L)'
;MRSGFLQLDQLHSLDDFGSYLISLREAKVSAPTRIMQWFEDGFERGWQAAQAIAETVTETISETIATEIERATRSTSSPEFAFRSAESAITPPNLRSATKIIQFDSDQGVTLQIDLTCDAPDVLSVEVSILPVTPAEELPDGLQCAILDLDGRSVMQVEANAGDRLQFEFDVDFGDTFSIRLTLGEISVTELFTA
;
A
#
# COMPACT_ATOMS: atom_id res chain seq x y z
N MET A 1 -33.27 9.03 -10.16
CA MET A 1 -33.28 9.43 -8.74
C MET A 1 -33.55 8.19 -7.90
N ARG A 2 -32.54 7.63 -7.22
CA ARG A 2 -32.72 6.47 -6.33
C ARG A 2 -32.74 7.00 -4.90
N SER A 3 -33.91 6.97 -4.27
CA SER A 3 -34.10 7.34 -2.86
C SER A 3 -33.49 6.28 -1.95
N GLY A 4 -32.60 6.68 -1.05
CA GLY A 4 -32.16 5.86 0.07
C GLY A 4 -33.17 5.97 1.20
N PHE A 5 -33.97 4.92 1.41
CA PHE A 5 -34.80 4.77 2.60
C PHE A 5 -34.18 3.67 3.47
N LEU A 6 -33.80 4.02 4.70
CA LEU A 6 -33.49 3.06 5.76
C LEU A 6 -34.82 2.52 6.31
N GLN A 7 -34.95 1.19 6.38
CA GLN A 7 -36.08 0.53 7.02
C GLN A 7 -35.95 0.69 8.54
N LEU A 8 -37.07 1.01 9.21
CA LEU A 8 -37.13 1.41 10.62
C LEU A 8 -36.63 0.29 11.57
N ASP A 9 -36.65 -0.94 11.08
CA ASP A 9 -36.24 -2.20 11.67
C ASP A 9 -34.71 -2.42 11.68
N GLN A 10 -33.94 -1.53 11.05
CA GLN A 10 -32.46 -1.52 11.05
C GLN A 10 -31.87 -0.53 12.09
N LEU A 11 -32.71 0.20 12.83
CA LEU A 11 -32.27 1.17 13.84
C LEU A 11 -31.77 0.43 15.09
N HIS A 12 -30.45 0.34 15.21
CA HIS A 12 -29.78 -0.03 16.45
C HIS A 12 -30.02 1.06 17.52
N SER A 13 -29.78 0.71 18.79
CA SER A 13 -29.93 1.61 19.93
C SER A 13 -29.21 2.95 19.69
N LEU A 14 -29.77 4.06 20.18
CA LEU A 14 -29.15 5.40 20.13
C LEU A 14 -27.76 5.44 20.76
N ASP A 15 -27.44 4.47 21.63
CA ASP A 15 -26.11 4.28 22.23
C ASP A 15 -25.06 3.84 21.20
N ASP A 16 -25.45 3.03 20.20
CA ASP A 16 -24.58 2.55 19.10
C ASP A 16 -24.51 3.53 17.93
N PHE A 17 -25.30 4.61 17.96
CA PHE A 17 -25.37 5.61 16.89
C PHE A 17 -24.04 6.36 16.71
N GLY A 18 -23.29 6.57 17.81
CA GLY A 18 -21.96 7.17 17.75
C GLY A 18 -20.97 6.30 16.97
N SER A 19 -20.93 5.00 17.27
CA SER A 19 -20.12 4.01 16.57
C SER A 19 -20.56 3.86 15.11
N TYR A 20 -21.86 3.87 14.84
CA TYR A 20 -22.41 3.85 13.49
C TYR A 20 -22.09 5.12 12.68
N LEU A 21 -22.09 6.31 13.30
CA LEU A 21 -21.67 7.55 12.65
C LEU A 21 -20.16 7.59 12.42
N ILE A 22 -19.35 7.02 13.32
CA ILE A 22 -17.92 6.80 13.11
C ILE A 22 -17.74 5.87 11.92
N SER A 23 -18.43 4.72 11.89
CA SER A 23 -18.43 3.79 10.76
C SER A 23 -18.99 4.38 9.47
N LEU A 24 -19.91 5.35 9.51
CA LEU A 24 -20.47 6.03 8.32
C LEU A 24 -19.59 7.17 7.81
N ARG A 25 -18.94 7.92 8.71
CA ARG A 25 -17.87 8.85 8.38
C ARG A 25 -16.68 8.09 7.79
N GLU A 26 -16.43 6.91 8.34
CA GLU A 26 -15.49 5.92 7.82
C GLU A 26 -16.10 5.13 6.66
N ALA A 27 -17.41 5.15 6.33
CA ALA A 27 -18.02 4.33 5.26
C ALA A 27 -17.72 4.83 3.84
N LYS A 28 -16.61 5.54 3.66
CA LYS A 28 -15.82 5.45 2.43
C LYS A 28 -14.79 4.30 2.49
N VAL A 29 -14.77 3.53 3.58
CA VAL A 29 -14.01 2.30 3.81
C VAL A 29 -14.66 1.24 2.93
N SER A 30 -13.91 0.87 1.90
CA SER A 30 -14.18 -0.28 1.05
C SER A 30 -14.35 -1.53 1.93
N ALA A 31 -15.09 -2.52 1.44
CA ALA A 31 -15.13 -3.84 2.08
C ALA A 31 -13.69 -4.33 2.37
N PRO A 32 -13.46 -5.04 3.50
CA PRO A 32 -12.13 -5.46 3.91
C PRO A 32 -11.44 -6.24 2.80
N THR A 33 -10.20 -5.85 2.50
CA THR A 33 -9.31 -6.55 1.57
C THR A 33 -8.84 -7.84 2.23
N ARG A 34 -9.12 -8.98 1.60
CA ARG A 34 -8.80 -10.31 2.11
C ARG A 34 -7.43 -10.72 1.58
N ILE A 35 -6.40 -10.29 2.29
CA ILE A 35 -5.00 -10.40 1.83
C ILE A 35 -4.53 -11.85 1.65
N MET A 36 -5.17 -12.81 2.31
CA MET A 36 -4.91 -14.24 2.06
C MET A 36 -5.30 -14.72 0.65
N GLN A 37 -6.25 -14.06 -0.01
CA GLN A 37 -6.64 -14.42 -1.38
C GLN A 37 -5.57 -14.05 -2.41
N TRP A 38 -4.60 -13.19 -2.04
CA TRP A 38 -3.49 -12.83 -2.91
C TRP A 38 -2.55 -14.00 -3.17
N PHE A 39 -2.53 -15.02 -2.29
CA PHE A 39 -1.80 -16.28 -2.53
C PHE A 39 -2.44 -17.13 -3.62
N GLU A 40 -3.72 -16.93 -3.91
CA GLU A 40 -4.51 -17.58 -4.96
C GLU A 40 -4.66 -16.68 -6.21
N ASP A 41 -3.83 -15.65 -6.35
CA ASP A 41 -3.87 -14.63 -7.42
C ASP A 41 -5.19 -13.83 -7.50
N GLY A 42 -5.96 -13.80 -6.41
CA GLY A 42 -7.18 -13.01 -6.29
C GLY A 42 -6.91 -11.64 -5.67
N PHE A 43 -6.85 -10.58 -6.48
CA PHE A 43 -6.70 -9.20 -5.99
C PHE A 43 -8.02 -8.43 -6.04
N GLU A 44 -8.32 -7.67 -4.99
CA GLU A 44 -9.46 -6.77 -4.93
C GLU A 44 -9.30 -5.53 -5.81
N ARG A 45 -10.41 -4.83 -6.06
CA ARG A 45 -10.41 -3.62 -6.90
C ARG A 45 -9.45 -2.56 -6.37
N GLY A 46 -8.57 -2.07 -7.25
CA GLY A 46 -7.58 -1.04 -6.94
C GLY A 46 -6.23 -1.60 -6.50
N TRP A 47 -6.15 -2.88 -6.16
CA TRP A 47 -4.90 -3.59 -5.93
C TRP A 47 -4.39 -4.20 -7.23
N GLN A 48 -3.08 -4.11 -7.45
CA GLN A 48 -2.39 -4.70 -8.59
C GLN A 48 -1.16 -5.44 -8.09
N ALA A 49 -0.90 -6.63 -8.64
CA ALA A 49 0.34 -7.36 -8.37
C ALA A 49 1.54 -6.46 -8.72
N ALA A 50 2.51 -6.34 -7.83
CA ALA A 50 3.64 -5.42 -8.02
C ALA A 50 4.42 -5.71 -9.32
N GLN A 51 4.44 -6.97 -9.78
CA GLN A 51 5.07 -7.39 -11.03
C GLN A 51 4.40 -6.81 -12.31
N ALA A 52 3.12 -6.45 -12.27
CA ALA A 52 2.40 -5.90 -13.43
C ALA A 52 2.85 -4.45 -13.76
N ILE A 53 3.38 -3.72 -12.79
CA ILE A 53 3.84 -2.33 -12.98
C ILE A 53 5.26 -2.30 -13.58
N ALA A 54 6.08 -3.30 -13.29
CA ALA A 54 7.44 -3.42 -13.82
C ALA A 54 7.47 -3.68 -15.34
N GLU A 55 6.49 -4.41 -15.88
CA GLU A 55 6.43 -4.71 -17.33
C GLU A 55 6.12 -3.46 -18.16
N THR A 56 5.26 -2.56 -17.66
CA THR A 56 4.87 -1.32 -18.37
C THR A 56 6.03 -0.32 -18.49
N VAL A 57 6.91 -0.30 -17.49
CA VAL A 57 8.11 0.55 -17.47
C VAL A 57 9.21 -0.01 -18.39
N THR A 58 9.23 -1.32 -18.64
CA THR A 58 10.25 -1.97 -19.47
C THR A 58 10.09 -1.69 -20.97
N GLU A 59 8.85 -1.53 -21.47
CA GLU A 59 8.61 -1.18 -22.88
C GLU A 59 8.99 0.28 -23.20
N THR A 60 8.79 1.22 -22.28
CA THR A 60 9.07 2.65 -22.54
C THR A 60 10.56 2.99 -22.40
N ILE A 61 11.31 2.26 -21.57
CA ILE A 61 12.74 2.52 -21.31
C ILE A 61 13.65 1.98 -22.44
N SER A 62 13.20 0.96 -23.18
CA SER A 62 14.00 0.31 -24.23
C SER A 62 14.27 1.21 -25.45
N GLU A 63 13.41 2.17 -25.78
CA GLU A 63 13.66 3.07 -26.92
C GLU A 63 14.56 4.27 -26.59
N THR A 64 14.66 4.69 -25.32
CA THR A 64 15.40 5.92 -24.97
C THR A 64 16.87 5.63 -24.60
N ILE A 65 17.16 4.50 -23.95
CA ILE A 65 18.50 4.22 -23.41
C ILE A 65 19.52 3.81 -24.50
N ALA A 66 19.06 3.29 -25.65
CA ALA A 66 19.96 2.84 -26.70
C ALA A 66 20.78 3.96 -27.36
N THR A 67 20.34 5.23 -27.27
CA THR A 67 21.02 6.36 -27.95
C THR A 67 21.98 7.17 -27.06
N GLU A 68 21.85 7.11 -25.73
CA GLU A 68 22.70 7.88 -24.81
C GLU A 68 23.91 7.09 -24.28
N ILE A 69 23.83 5.75 -24.20
CA ILE A 69 24.91 4.91 -23.63
C ILE A 69 26.21 4.95 -24.46
N GLU A 70 26.16 5.22 -25.77
CA GLU A 70 27.39 5.33 -26.59
C GLU A 70 28.24 6.57 -26.28
N ARG A 71 27.69 7.62 -25.66
CA ARG A 71 28.43 8.88 -25.46
C ARG A 71 29.20 8.97 -24.14
N ALA A 72 28.88 8.15 -23.14
CA ALA A 72 29.38 8.33 -21.77
C ALA A 72 30.58 7.45 -21.37
N THR A 73 31.05 6.51 -22.21
CA THR A 73 32.04 5.49 -21.81
C THR A 73 33.51 5.95 -21.79
N ARG A 74 33.79 7.25 -21.64
CA ARG A 74 35.17 7.75 -21.59
C ARG A 74 35.40 8.77 -20.49
N SER A 75 35.27 8.38 -19.22
CA SER A 75 36.27 8.67 -18.15
C SER A 75 35.78 8.37 -16.72
N THR A 76 36.65 7.68 -16.00
CA THR A 76 36.93 7.72 -14.54
C THR A 76 35.96 7.11 -13.50
N SER A 77 36.39 5.93 -13.02
CA SER A 77 36.47 5.42 -11.63
C SER A 77 35.23 5.37 -10.72
N SER A 78 34.75 4.14 -10.52
CA SER A 78 34.07 3.50 -9.36
C SER A 78 33.85 4.33 -8.08
N PRO A 79 32.71 4.13 -7.41
CA PRO A 79 32.54 2.92 -6.60
C PRO A 79 31.38 2.02 -7.04
N GLU A 80 31.48 0.77 -6.61
CA GLU A 80 30.63 -0.37 -6.88
C GLU A 80 29.16 -0.12 -6.52
N PHE A 81 28.40 0.44 -7.44
CA PHE A 81 26.97 0.12 -7.53
C PHE A 81 26.87 -1.05 -8.49
N ALA A 82 27.01 -2.25 -7.94
CA ALA A 82 26.46 -3.44 -8.58
C ALA A 82 24.93 -3.26 -8.59
N PHE A 83 24.45 -2.48 -9.56
CA PHE A 83 23.13 -2.68 -10.13
C PHE A 83 23.14 -4.10 -10.69
N ARG A 84 22.84 -5.07 -9.84
CA ARG A 84 22.34 -6.35 -10.31
C ARG A 84 21.09 -5.99 -11.10
N SER A 85 21.21 -6.08 -12.42
CA SER A 85 20.07 -6.15 -13.30
C SER A 85 18.98 -6.96 -12.61
N ALA A 86 17.79 -6.39 -12.49
CA ALA A 86 16.58 -7.06 -12.01
C ALA A 86 16.10 -8.11 -13.02
N GLU A 87 17.04 -8.86 -13.60
CA GLU A 87 16.81 -9.97 -14.48
C GLU A 87 16.91 -11.20 -13.58
N SER A 88 15.74 -11.62 -13.07
CA SER A 88 15.56 -12.73 -12.13
C SER A 88 15.83 -12.40 -10.66
N ALA A 89 15.08 -11.44 -10.10
CA ALA A 89 14.67 -11.61 -8.70
C ALA A 89 13.69 -12.80 -8.68
N ILE A 90 14.19 -13.97 -8.30
CA ILE A 90 13.33 -15.11 -7.95
C ILE A 90 12.52 -14.61 -6.76
N THR A 91 11.28 -14.16 -7.00
CA THR A 91 10.33 -13.92 -5.91
C THR A 91 10.28 -15.22 -5.11
N PRO A 92 10.62 -15.22 -3.81
CA PRO A 92 10.54 -16.43 -3.03
C PRO A 92 9.10 -16.97 -3.15
N PRO A 93 8.91 -18.30 -3.28
CA PRO A 93 7.63 -18.89 -3.69
C PRO A 93 6.45 -18.49 -2.79
N ASN A 94 6.75 -18.08 -1.56
CA ASN A 94 5.83 -17.69 -0.51
C ASN A 94 5.68 -16.16 -0.30
N LEU A 95 6.28 -15.32 -1.16
CA LEU A 95 6.05 -13.88 -1.14
C LEU A 95 4.91 -13.49 -2.08
N ARG A 96 4.01 -12.64 -1.61
CA ARG A 96 2.98 -11.98 -2.43
C ARG A 96 3.03 -10.48 -2.22
N SER A 97 3.10 -9.75 -3.32
CA SER A 97 3.27 -8.29 -3.32
C SER A 97 2.13 -7.64 -4.10
N ALA A 98 1.38 -6.76 -3.44
CA ALA A 98 0.35 -5.96 -4.07
C ALA A 98 0.59 -4.48 -3.83
N THR A 99 0.16 -3.66 -4.77
CA THR A 99 0.29 -2.21 -4.71
C THR A 99 -1.05 -1.54 -4.99
N LYS A 100 -1.26 -0.38 -4.37
CA LYS A 100 -2.41 0.47 -4.60
C LYS A 100 -1.98 1.93 -4.55
N ILE A 101 -2.41 2.71 -5.54
CA ILE A 101 -2.20 4.16 -5.53
C ILE A 101 -3.27 4.80 -4.64
N ILE A 102 -2.81 5.57 -3.65
CA ILE A 102 -3.63 6.36 -2.74
C ILE A 102 -3.46 7.83 -3.11
N GLN A 103 -4.55 8.43 -3.57
CA GLN A 103 -4.57 9.83 -3.96
C GLN A 103 -5.16 10.67 -2.84
N PHE A 104 -4.45 11.74 -2.43
CA PHE A 104 -4.93 12.71 -1.43
C PHE A 104 -5.65 13.88 -2.10
N ASP A 105 -5.11 14.44 -3.18
CA ASP A 105 -5.72 15.53 -3.97
C ASP A 105 -5.48 15.36 -5.49
N SER A 106 -5.57 16.40 -6.32
CA SER A 106 -5.34 16.26 -7.77
C SER A 106 -3.90 15.91 -8.15
N ASP A 107 -2.93 16.27 -7.33
CA ASP A 107 -1.51 16.29 -7.68
C ASP A 107 -0.62 15.56 -6.65
N GLN A 108 -1.17 15.20 -5.48
CA GLN A 108 -0.50 14.47 -4.41
C GLN A 108 -1.08 13.07 -4.24
N GLY A 109 -0.22 12.07 -4.41
CA GLY A 109 -0.52 10.68 -4.16
C GLY A 109 0.72 9.89 -3.75
N VAL A 110 0.49 8.70 -3.22
CA VAL A 110 1.54 7.74 -2.87
C VAL A 110 1.12 6.35 -3.29
N THR A 111 2.10 5.47 -3.46
CA THR A 111 1.88 4.03 -3.65
C THR A 111 1.99 3.33 -2.30
N LEU A 112 0.92 2.68 -1.89
CA LEU A 112 0.92 1.72 -0.78
C LEU A 112 1.26 0.34 -1.34
N GLN A 113 2.42 -0.19 -0.95
CA GLN A 113 2.84 -1.55 -1.25
C GLN A 113 2.71 -2.42 -0.01
N ILE A 114 2.18 -3.63 -0.20
CA ILE A 114 2.08 -4.65 0.84
C ILE A 114 2.72 -5.93 0.32
N ASP A 115 3.68 -6.41 1.10
CA ASP A 115 4.44 -7.62 0.89
C ASP A 115 4.05 -8.62 1.99
N LEU A 116 3.65 -9.83 1.58
CA LEU A 116 3.14 -10.87 2.47
C LEU A 116 4.01 -12.11 2.39
N THR A 117 4.47 -12.58 3.54
CA THR A 117 5.23 -13.84 3.63
C THR A 117 4.57 -14.79 4.62
N CYS A 118 4.34 -16.02 4.17
CA CYS A 118 3.84 -17.11 5.00
C CYS A 118 4.99 -18.08 5.31
N ASP A 119 5.68 -17.84 6.43
CA ASP A 119 6.79 -18.66 6.93
C ASP A 119 6.39 -19.55 8.12
N ALA A 120 5.23 -19.27 8.74
CA ALA A 120 4.70 -19.97 9.90
C ALA A 120 3.24 -20.41 9.66
N PRO A 121 2.78 -21.52 10.28
CA PRO A 121 1.51 -22.17 9.93
C PRO A 121 0.25 -21.38 10.27
N ASP A 122 0.34 -20.36 11.15
CA ASP A 122 -0.82 -19.58 11.63
C ASP A 122 -0.56 -18.07 11.67
N VAL A 123 0.60 -17.63 11.15
CA VAL A 123 1.06 -16.23 11.23
C VAL A 123 1.48 -15.76 9.85
N LEU A 124 1.00 -14.57 9.49
CA LEU A 124 1.38 -13.85 8.29
C LEU A 124 2.34 -12.72 8.65
N SER A 125 3.53 -12.72 8.05
CA SER A 125 4.41 -11.53 8.10
C SER A 125 3.94 -10.55 7.03
N VAL A 126 3.67 -9.32 7.46
CA VAL A 126 3.17 -8.23 6.63
C VAL A 126 4.19 -7.11 6.64
N GLU A 127 4.75 -6.83 5.47
CA GLU A 127 5.59 -5.66 5.23
C GLU A 127 4.80 -4.60 4.46
N VAL A 128 4.77 -3.39 5.01
CA VAL A 128 4.06 -2.24 4.44
C VAL A 128 5.10 -1.21 4.02
N SER A 129 5.14 -0.88 2.75
CA SER A 129 6.03 0.15 2.20
C SER A 129 5.22 1.26 1.55
N ILE A 130 5.59 2.51 1.85
CA ILE A 130 5.02 3.69 1.18
C ILE A 130 6.07 4.27 0.26
N LEU A 131 5.72 4.35 -1.02
CA LEU A 131 6.56 4.84 -2.08
C LEU A 131 5.91 6.06 -2.72
N PRO A 132 6.70 7.01 -3.25
CA PRO A 132 6.15 8.03 -4.14
C PRO A 132 5.50 7.36 -5.37
N VAL A 133 4.51 8.02 -5.98
CA VAL A 133 3.91 7.51 -7.23
C VAL A 133 4.97 7.46 -8.34
N THR A 134 5.85 8.45 -8.38
CA THR A 134 6.98 8.51 -9.32
C THR A 134 8.29 8.26 -8.56
N PRO A 135 9.16 7.34 -8.99
CA PRO A 135 10.38 6.98 -8.26
C PRO A 135 11.44 8.09 -8.16
N ALA A 136 11.26 9.21 -8.87
CA ALA A 136 12.14 10.38 -8.82
C ALA A 136 11.68 11.43 -7.80
N GLU A 137 10.53 11.24 -7.16
CA GLU A 137 9.97 12.16 -6.17
C GLU A 137 10.27 11.69 -4.74
N GLU A 138 10.26 12.61 -3.79
CA GLU A 138 10.31 12.29 -2.36
C GLU A 138 8.87 12.09 -1.83
N LEU A 139 8.73 11.42 -0.68
CA LEU A 139 7.43 11.36 -0.02
C LEU A 139 6.98 12.76 0.39
N PRO A 140 5.66 13.06 0.34
CA PRO A 140 5.14 14.32 0.83
C PRO A 140 5.51 14.59 2.30
N ASP A 141 6.01 15.79 2.57
CA ASP A 141 6.32 16.22 3.94
C ASP A 141 5.09 16.13 4.86
N GLY A 142 5.28 15.55 6.04
CA GLY A 142 4.21 15.40 7.04
C GLY A 142 3.23 14.27 6.71
N LEU A 143 3.55 13.39 5.75
CA LEU A 143 2.79 12.16 5.52
C LEU A 143 2.90 11.24 6.73
N GLN A 144 1.78 10.93 7.37
CA GLN A 144 1.71 10.00 8.47
C GLN A 144 1.15 8.66 8.02
N CYS A 145 1.73 7.57 8.52
CA CYS A 145 1.18 6.24 8.40
C CYS A 145 0.97 5.63 9.77
N ALA A 146 -0.20 5.03 9.99
CA ALA A 146 -0.51 4.30 11.21
C ALA A 146 -1.12 2.93 10.88
N ILE A 147 -0.67 1.91 11.60
CA ILE A 147 -1.33 0.61 11.68
C ILE A 147 -2.27 0.66 12.88
N LEU A 148 -3.54 0.33 12.65
CA LEU A 148 -4.58 0.32 13.68
C LEU A 148 -5.12 -1.10 13.90
N ASP A 149 -5.39 -1.43 15.14
CA ASP A 149 -6.11 -2.67 15.52
C ASP A 149 -7.62 -2.59 15.18
N LEU A 150 -8.36 -3.65 15.50
CA LEU A 150 -9.81 -3.72 15.29
C LEU A 150 -10.60 -2.65 16.08
N ASP A 151 -10.08 -2.19 17.21
CA ASP A 151 -10.67 -1.11 18.02
C ASP A 151 -10.32 0.28 17.45
N GLY A 152 -9.57 0.35 16.34
CA GLY A 152 -9.09 1.58 15.72
C GLY A 152 -7.95 2.26 16.49
N ARG A 153 -7.32 1.57 17.44
CA ARG A 153 -6.18 2.11 18.19
C ARG A 153 -4.92 1.93 17.37
N SER A 154 -4.10 2.97 17.32
CA SER A 154 -2.80 2.88 16.66
C SER A 154 -1.88 1.98 17.47
N VAL A 155 -1.44 0.90 16.84
CA VAL A 155 -0.44 -0.03 17.38
C VAL A 155 0.96 0.30 16.85
N MET A 156 1.05 0.92 15.67
CA MET A 156 2.28 1.48 15.10
C MET A 156 1.97 2.78 14.37
N GLN A 157 2.89 3.76 14.41
CA GLN A 157 2.77 5.02 13.68
C GLN A 157 4.13 5.61 13.32
N VAL A 158 4.23 6.23 12.14
CA VAL A 158 5.38 7.03 11.69
C VAL A 158 4.89 8.29 10.97
N GLU A 159 5.77 9.28 10.86
CA GLU A 159 5.60 10.47 10.03
C GLU A 159 6.83 10.63 9.13
N ALA A 160 6.62 10.87 7.83
CA ALA A 160 7.68 11.15 6.87
C ALA A 160 8.17 12.59 7.02
N ASN A 161 9.49 12.75 7.05
CA ASN A 161 10.16 14.00 6.74
C ASN A 161 10.67 13.95 5.29
N ALA A 162 11.09 15.10 4.75
CA ALA A 162 11.67 15.21 3.41
C ALA A 162 12.76 14.15 3.17
N GLY A 163 12.57 13.32 2.14
CA GLY A 163 13.50 12.25 1.76
C GLY A 163 13.38 10.95 2.57
N ASP A 164 12.47 10.86 3.55
CA ASP A 164 12.27 9.63 4.32
C ASP A 164 11.62 8.52 3.48
N ARG A 165 11.94 7.28 3.84
CA ARG A 165 11.24 6.07 3.39
C ARG A 165 10.42 5.55 4.55
N LEU A 166 9.13 5.28 4.32
CA LEU A 166 8.27 4.68 5.33
C LEU A 166 8.07 3.20 5.02
N GLN A 167 8.53 2.37 5.96
CA GLN A 167 8.43 0.92 5.87
C GLN A 167 8.17 0.35 7.26
N PHE A 168 7.31 -0.66 7.33
CA PHE A 168 6.94 -1.36 8.54
C PHE A 168 6.93 -2.85 8.28
N GLU A 169 7.21 -3.61 9.32
CA GLU A 169 7.03 -5.06 9.33
C GLU A 169 6.34 -5.42 10.63
N PHE A 170 5.31 -6.25 10.54
CA PHE A 170 4.62 -6.82 11.69
C PHE A 170 4.03 -8.17 11.32
N ASP A 171 3.81 -8.98 12.35
CA ASP A 171 3.15 -10.27 12.24
C ASP A 171 1.67 -10.13 12.60
N VAL A 172 0.81 -10.86 11.90
CA VAL A 172 -0.63 -10.94 12.17
C VAL A 172 -1.09 -12.39 12.15
N ASP A 173 -1.94 -12.78 13.11
CA ASP A 173 -2.54 -14.11 13.13
C ASP A 173 -3.59 -14.23 12.02
N PHE A 174 -3.75 -15.42 11.43
CA PHE A 174 -4.79 -15.61 10.40
C PHE A 174 -6.21 -15.33 10.93
N GLY A 175 -6.99 -14.60 10.15
CA GLY A 175 -8.34 -14.15 10.51
C GLY A 175 -8.39 -12.85 11.30
N ASP A 176 -7.26 -12.33 11.79
CA ASP A 176 -7.22 -11.01 12.43
C ASP A 176 -7.48 -9.90 11.41
N THR A 177 -7.99 -8.79 11.92
CA THR A 177 -8.34 -7.62 11.13
C THR A 177 -7.58 -6.41 11.65
N PHE A 178 -6.99 -5.67 10.73
CA PHE A 178 -6.24 -4.46 10.99
C PHE A 178 -6.54 -3.44 9.90
N SER A 179 -6.17 -2.17 10.14
CA SER A 179 -6.25 -1.14 9.11
C SER A 179 -4.97 -0.35 9.01
N ILE A 180 -4.70 0.13 7.79
CA ILE A 180 -3.60 1.04 7.50
C ILE A 180 -4.22 2.39 7.20
N ARG A 181 -3.83 3.41 7.96
CA ARG A 181 -4.29 4.78 7.78
C ARG A 181 -3.14 5.66 7.32
N LEU A 182 -3.32 6.28 6.16
CA LEU A 182 -2.43 7.31 5.63
C LEU A 182 -3.08 8.68 5.84
N THR A 183 -2.32 9.63 6.36
CA THR A 183 -2.80 10.99 6.64
C THR A 183 -1.82 12.03 6.12
N LEU A 184 -2.32 13.01 5.37
CA LEU A 184 -1.55 14.14 4.86
C LEU A 184 -2.35 15.43 5.11
N GLY A 185 -1.86 16.25 6.05
CA GLY A 185 -2.61 17.40 6.55
C GLY A 185 -3.98 16.99 7.12
N GLU A 186 -5.06 17.48 6.50
CA GLU A 186 -6.44 17.19 6.92
C GLU A 186 -7.05 15.98 6.21
N ILE A 187 -6.36 15.41 5.23
CA ILE A 187 -6.88 14.30 4.41
C ILE A 187 -6.38 13.00 5.01
N SER A 188 -7.32 12.08 5.24
CA SER A 188 -7.00 10.74 5.74
C SER A 188 -7.68 9.68 4.88
N VAL A 189 -6.91 8.65 4.52
CA VAL A 189 -7.38 7.47 3.79
C VAL A 189 -7.07 6.25 4.64
N THR A 190 -8.05 5.38 4.83
CA THR A 190 -7.91 4.16 5.63
C THR A 190 -8.28 2.95 4.79
N GLU A 191 -7.37 1.98 4.72
CA GLU A 191 -7.57 0.69 4.09
C GLU A 191 -7.74 -0.38 5.17
N LEU A 192 -8.74 -1.23 5.03
CA LEU A 192 -9.10 -2.28 5.99
C LEU A 192 -8.71 -3.64 5.43
N PHE A 193 -8.05 -4.47 6.24
CA PHE A 193 -7.52 -5.77 5.83
C PHE A 193 -7.96 -6.87 6.79
N THR A 194 -8.17 -8.07 6.23
CA THR A 194 -8.38 -9.30 6.99
C THR A 194 -7.37 -10.34 6.52
N ALA A 195 -6.54 -10.80 7.45
CA ALA A 195 -5.56 -11.87 7.27
C ALA A 195 -6.21 -13.26 7.31
#